data_AF-A0A8X7N2C3-F1
#
_entry.id   AF-A0A8X7N2C3-F1
#
_cell.length_a   1.000
_cell.length_b   1.000
_cell.length_c   1.000
_cell.angle_alpha   90.00
_cell.angle_beta   90.00
_cell.angle_gamma   90.00
#
_symmetry.space_group_name_H-M   'P 1'
#
loop_
_entity.id
_entity.type
_entity.pdbx_description
1 polymer ?
#
loop_
_entity_poly.entity_id
_entity_poly.type
_entity_poly.pdbx_seq_one_letter_code
_entity_poly.pdbx_strand_id
1 'polypeptide(L)'
;MPRERLLENGKELLGSMIDGPEARRAFLLRKIREQTEALQELEQLHKQDAQLLLRRSVQHQLRHVQRLLPSDSLDNIWPLIHSAYHHSLRLLRDGAAQPRRGGHDSVLFQLPVRLGGLGVPKHYMVAPHARPAMGQSSAKLLGEIMLSLYPDHALGSDGAEASLISQAQRVAAEYARLDKGMMDKLSMEKATTAVANGDMIANACLQTFLIDAHTTLSDRQVQVILHSRTLLRASGDICPDCLQPNCHGHDDDCGDRPHRRTVRHDSSKHLFVAALRRVKGVRVNPEPRIEAQSMRRTDWRVHGLAAAGGGGDTDYDITFVSLINAGPQRAPGRADHMLLASQQGMRVAATKRLNAYLDSKAQHKSQY
;
A
#
# COMPACT_ATOMS: atom_id res chain seq x y z
N MET A 1 1.56 -35.91 -30.96
CA MET A 1 1.70 -36.63 -29.67
C MET A 1 0.32 -37.13 -29.28
N PRO A 2 0.14 -38.41 -28.93
CA PRO A 2 -1.16 -38.95 -28.52
C PRO A 2 -1.73 -38.18 -27.32
N ARG A 3 -3.04 -37.93 -27.30
CA ARG A 3 -3.73 -37.18 -26.24
C ARG A 3 -3.49 -37.78 -24.85
N GLU A 4 -3.48 -39.10 -24.75
CA GLU A 4 -3.23 -39.84 -23.50
C GLU A 4 -1.83 -39.56 -22.94
N ARG A 5 -0.80 -39.56 -23.80
CA ARG A 5 0.57 -39.20 -23.40
C ARG A 5 0.70 -37.76 -22.95
N LEU A 6 -0.14 -36.84 -23.46
CA LEU A 6 -0.18 -35.43 -23.06
C LEU A 6 -0.82 -35.29 -21.68
N LEU A 7 -1.91 -36.03 -21.43
CA LEU A 7 -2.57 -36.07 -20.13
C LEU A 7 -1.65 -36.56 -19.01
N GLU A 8 -0.78 -37.53 -19.30
CA GLU A 8 0.18 -38.09 -18.35
C GLU A 8 1.44 -37.22 -18.18
N ASN A 9 2.12 -36.88 -19.28
CA ASN A 9 3.46 -36.26 -19.21
C ASN A 9 3.43 -34.73 -19.19
N GLY A 10 2.30 -34.13 -19.58
CA GLY A 10 2.19 -32.70 -19.83
C GLY A 10 3.10 -32.20 -20.95
N LYS A 11 2.93 -30.92 -21.33
CA LYS A 11 3.84 -30.24 -22.27
C LYS A 11 3.94 -28.75 -21.94
N GLU A 12 5.18 -28.26 -21.91
CA GLU A 12 5.44 -26.83 -21.77
C GLU A 12 5.12 -26.09 -23.08
N LEU A 13 4.33 -25.03 -22.98
CA LEU A 13 3.93 -24.21 -24.12
C LEU A 13 3.75 -22.76 -23.68
N LEU A 14 4.38 -21.82 -24.41
CA LEU A 14 4.23 -20.36 -24.24
C LEU A 14 4.38 -19.88 -22.78
N GLY A 15 5.34 -20.45 -22.04
CA GLY A 15 5.58 -20.10 -20.63
C GLY A 15 4.54 -20.66 -19.65
N SER A 16 3.78 -21.68 -20.05
CA SER A 16 2.86 -22.44 -19.17
C SER A 16 3.05 -23.94 -19.36
N MET A 17 2.35 -24.74 -18.56
CA MET A 17 2.36 -26.21 -18.63
C MET A 17 0.93 -26.71 -18.87
N ILE A 18 0.75 -27.47 -19.94
CA ILE A 18 -0.53 -28.07 -20.32
C ILE A 18 -0.55 -29.52 -19.84
N ASP A 19 -1.64 -29.92 -19.18
CA ASP A 19 -1.90 -31.27 -18.69
C ASP A 19 -0.79 -31.85 -17.79
N GLY A 20 -0.93 -33.10 -17.32
CA GLY A 20 0.03 -33.74 -16.42
C GLY A 20 0.09 -33.11 -15.03
N PRO A 21 -0.62 -33.61 -14.01
CA PRO A 21 -0.59 -33.06 -12.65
C PRO A 21 0.82 -32.89 -12.08
N GLU A 22 1.66 -33.93 -12.19
CA GLU A 22 3.05 -33.91 -11.71
C GLU A 22 3.94 -32.96 -12.53
N ALA A 23 3.73 -32.90 -13.85
CA ALA A 23 4.46 -31.98 -14.72
C ALA A 23 4.14 -30.51 -14.38
N ARG A 24 2.86 -30.17 -14.15
CA ARG A 24 2.44 -28.83 -13.69
C ARG A 24 3.04 -28.48 -12.34
N ARG A 25 3.06 -29.44 -11.41
CA ARG A 25 3.68 -29.28 -10.08
C ARG A 25 5.17 -29.00 -10.20
N ALA A 26 5.91 -29.80 -10.95
CA ALA A 26 7.34 -29.62 -11.18
C ALA A 26 7.64 -28.27 -11.86
N PHE A 27 6.85 -27.90 -12.88
CA PHE A 27 6.95 -26.61 -13.55
C PHE A 27 6.77 -25.42 -12.59
N LEU A 28 5.71 -25.44 -11.78
CA LEU A 28 5.44 -24.36 -10.84
C LEU A 28 6.53 -24.26 -9.76
N LEU A 29 7.01 -25.40 -9.24
CA LEU A 29 8.13 -25.42 -8.28
C LEU A 29 9.41 -24.83 -8.87
N ARG A 30 9.73 -25.14 -10.13
CA ARG A 30 10.87 -24.55 -10.84
C ARG A 30 10.70 -23.03 -10.96
N LYS A 31 9.54 -22.55 -11.39
CA LYS A 31 9.23 -21.11 -11.50
C LYS A 31 9.31 -20.40 -10.14
N ILE A 32 8.84 -21.02 -9.06
CA ILE A 32 8.95 -20.47 -7.70
C ILE A 32 10.42 -20.39 -7.26
N ARG A 33 11.25 -21.38 -7.61
CA ARG A 33 12.68 -21.37 -7.30
C ARG A 33 13.38 -20.20 -8.00
N GLU A 34 13.18 -20.05 -9.30
CA GLU A 34 13.70 -18.91 -10.09
C GLU A 34 13.30 -17.56 -9.47
N GLN A 35 12.04 -17.43 -9.01
CA GLN A 35 11.60 -16.23 -8.30
C GLN A 35 12.28 -16.04 -6.94
N THR A 36 12.50 -17.13 -6.20
CA THR A 36 13.11 -17.06 -4.87
C THR A 36 14.57 -16.66 -4.96
N GLU A 37 15.29 -17.11 -5.98
CA GLU A 37 16.65 -16.65 -6.31
C GLU A 37 16.65 -15.14 -6.61
N ALA A 38 15.71 -14.66 -7.42
CA ALA A 38 15.57 -13.22 -7.67
C ALA A 38 15.28 -12.40 -6.40
N LEU A 39 14.57 -12.98 -5.41
CA LEU A 39 14.33 -12.32 -4.13
C LEU A 39 15.60 -12.19 -3.27
N GLN A 40 16.54 -13.12 -3.38
CA GLN A 40 17.82 -13.06 -2.67
C GLN A 40 18.68 -11.90 -3.18
N GLU A 41 18.67 -11.66 -4.50
CA GLU A 41 19.36 -10.52 -5.10
C GLU A 41 18.78 -9.17 -4.64
N LEU A 42 17.47 -9.10 -4.37
CA LEU A 42 16.86 -7.88 -3.83
C LEU A 42 17.42 -7.48 -2.47
N GLU A 43 17.96 -8.42 -1.68
CA GLU A 43 18.52 -8.13 -0.35
C GLU A 43 19.81 -7.30 -0.43
N GLN A 44 20.50 -7.32 -1.57
CA GLN A 44 21.73 -6.57 -1.79
C GLN A 44 21.47 -5.11 -2.20
N LEU A 45 20.24 -4.78 -2.58
CA LEU A 45 19.87 -3.45 -3.04
C LEU A 45 19.50 -2.52 -1.89
N HIS A 46 19.54 -1.21 -2.15
CA HIS A 46 18.90 -0.24 -1.27
C HIS A 46 17.41 -0.59 -1.08
N LYS A 47 16.90 -0.36 0.13
CA LYS A 47 15.59 -0.89 0.53
C LYS A 47 14.44 -0.29 -0.26
N GLN A 48 14.60 0.93 -0.74
CA GLN A 48 13.60 1.56 -1.61
C GLN A 48 13.55 0.87 -2.97
N ASP A 49 14.71 0.62 -3.60
CA ASP A 49 14.81 -0.13 -4.86
C ASP A 49 14.24 -1.54 -4.73
N ALA A 50 14.68 -2.25 -3.70
CA ALA A 50 14.23 -3.61 -3.41
C ALA A 50 12.71 -3.68 -3.20
N GLN A 51 12.15 -2.75 -2.43
CA GLN A 51 10.70 -2.68 -2.18
C GLN A 51 9.91 -2.38 -3.46
N LEU A 52 10.43 -1.48 -4.30
CA LEU A 52 9.79 -1.08 -5.55
C LEU A 52 9.83 -2.22 -6.56
N LEU A 53 10.99 -2.86 -6.75
CA LEU A 53 11.18 -4.00 -7.63
C LEU A 53 10.34 -5.19 -7.19
N LEU A 54 10.33 -5.50 -5.89
CA LEU A 54 9.48 -6.56 -5.34
C LEU A 54 8.01 -6.33 -5.72
N ARG A 55 7.51 -5.11 -5.49
CA ARG A 55 6.09 -4.77 -5.68
C ARG A 55 5.68 -4.56 -7.11
N ARG A 56 6.52 -3.99 -7.95
CA ARG A 56 6.18 -3.59 -9.33
C ARG A 56 6.68 -4.56 -10.39
N SER A 57 7.68 -5.37 -10.07
CA SER A 57 8.29 -6.33 -11.00
C SER A 57 8.17 -7.76 -10.51
N VAL A 58 8.90 -8.15 -9.46
CA VAL A 58 9.08 -9.56 -9.07
C VAL A 58 7.74 -10.24 -8.78
N GLN A 59 6.88 -9.67 -7.94
CA GLN A 59 5.56 -10.26 -7.66
C GLN A 59 4.62 -10.33 -8.88
N HIS A 60 4.93 -9.62 -9.97
CA HIS A 60 4.16 -9.65 -11.20
C HIS A 60 4.63 -10.74 -12.17
N GLN A 61 5.85 -11.27 -12.02
CA GLN A 61 6.44 -12.20 -12.97
C GLN A 61 5.64 -13.50 -13.08
N LEU A 62 5.06 -14.02 -12.00
CA LEU A 62 4.22 -15.22 -12.03
C LEU A 62 2.74 -14.98 -12.33
N ARG A 63 2.31 -13.73 -12.59
CA ARG A 63 0.89 -13.45 -12.87
C ARG A 63 0.37 -14.10 -14.14
N HIS A 64 1.22 -14.29 -15.14
CA HIS A 64 0.86 -15.04 -16.34
C HIS A 64 0.56 -16.51 -16.00
N VAL A 65 1.38 -17.13 -15.13
CA VAL A 65 1.16 -18.50 -14.65
C VAL A 65 -0.20 -18.63 -13.96
N GLN A 66 -0.59 -17.66 -13.13
CA GLN A 66 -1.92 -17.68 -12.48
C GLN A 66 -3.10 -17.64 -13.46
N ARG A 67 -2.89 -17.07 -14.65
CA ARG A 67 -3.94 -16.94 -15.68
C ARG A 67 -3.99 -18.16 -16.59
N LEU A 68 -2.83 -18.79 -16.84
CA LEU A 68 -2.67 -19.84 -17.84
C LEU A 68 -2.58 -21.25 -17.27
N LEU A 69 -2.05 -21.42 -16.06
CA LEU A 69 -1.89 -22.73 -15.43
C LEU A 69 -3.19 -23.12 -14.71
N PRO A 70 -3.78 -24.30 -14.98
CA PRO A 70 -4.94 -24.73 -14.21
C PRO A 70 -4.50 -25.03 -12.78
N SER A 71 -5.20 -24.45 -11.81
CA SER A 71 -4.77 -24.46 -10.40
C SER A 71 -5.16 -25.74 -9.65
N ASP A 72 -5.96 -26.61 -10.28
CA ASP A 72 -6.36 -27.90 -9.71
C ASP A 72 -5.11 -28.66 -9.26
N SER A 73 -5.09 -29.11 -8.00
CA SER A 73 -3.97 -29.79 -7.33
C SER A 73 -2.70 -28.97 -7.03
N LEU A 74 -2.70 -27.64 -7.21
CA LEU A 74 -1.52 -26.78 -6.98
C LEU A 74 -1.64 -25.86 -5.75
N ASP A 75 -2.74 -25.99 -4.98
CA ASP A 75 -3.07 -25.09 -3.87
C ASP A 75 -2.03 -25.11 -2.73
N ASN A 76 -1.34 -26.23 -2.54
CA ASN A 76 -0.27 -26.39 -1.57
C ASN A 76 1.07 -25.79 -2.01
N ILE A 77 1.24 -25.44 -3.28
CA ILE A 77 2.50 -24.94 -3.83
C ILE A 77 2.58 -23.41 -3.76
N TRP A 78 1.47 -22.71 -4.08
CA TRP A 78 1.41 -21.25 -4.00
C TRP A 78 1.84 -20.65 -2.65
N PRO A 79 1.54 -21.24 -1.48
CA PRO A 79 2.03 -20.75 -0.20
C PRO A 79 3.55 -20.61 -0.07
N LEU A 80 4.34 -21.39 -0.83
CA LEU A 80 5.80 -21.33 -0.81
C LEU A 80 6.30 -19.96 -1.26
N ILE A 81 5.84 -19.47 -2.42
CA ILE A 81 6.25 -18.17 -2.93
C ILE A 81 5.73 -17.01 -2.08
N HIS A 82 4.55 -17.14 -1.47
CA HIS A 82 4.06 -16.09 -0.55
C HIS A 82 4.92 -15.98 0.68
N SER A 83 5.36 -17.13 1.21
CA SER A 83 6.23 -17.16 2.38
C SER A 83 7.56 -16.47 2.06
N ALA A 84 8.09 -16.67 0.85
CA ALA A 84 9.27 -15.95 0.36
C ALA A 84 9.01 -14.44 0.23
N TYR A 85 7.97 -13.99 -0.47
CA TYR A 85 7.65 -12.56 -0.58
C TYR A 85 7.44 -11.88 0.78
N HIS A 86 6.68 -12.52 1.67
CA HIS A 86 6.43 -12.00 3.01
C HIS A 86 7.71 -11.98 3.84
N HIS A 87 8.62 -12.94 3.65
CA HIS A 87 9.92 -12.94 4.30
C HIS A 87 10.79 -11.78 3.81
N SER A 88 10.90 -11.58 2.50
CA SER A 88 11.63 -10.44 1.91
C SER A 88 11.08 -9.10 2.40
N LEU A 89 9.75 -8.92 2.47
CA LEU A 89 9.16 -7.69 3.03
C LEU A 89 9.55 -7.45 4.50
N ARG A 90 9.68 -8.52 5.31
CA ARG A 90 10.15 -8.40 6.69
C ARG A 90 11.64 -8.05 6.74
N LEU A 91 12.47 -8.63 5.88
CA LEU A 91 13.89 -8.27 5.77
C LEU A 91 14.05 -6.80 5.38
N LEU A 92 13.28 -6.31 4.41
CA LEU A 92 13.28 -4.89 4.03
C LEU A 92 12.83 -4.01 5.20
N ARG A 93 11.81 -4.42 5.96
CA ARG A 93 11.34 -3.66 7.12
C ARG A 93 12.35 -3.62 8.27
N ASP A 94 12.82 -4.78 8.73
CA ASP A 94 13.63 -4.88 9.96
C ASP A 94 15.13 -4.72 9.68
N GLY A 95 15.60 -5.07 8.48
CA GLY A 95 17.03 -5.03 8.11
C GLY A 95 17.91 -6.02 8.87
N ALA A 96 17.32 -6.96 9.58
CA ALA A 96 18.02 -7.95 10.40
C ALA A 96 17.91 -9.34 9.77
N ALA A 97 18.94 -10.17 9.95
CA ALA A 97 18.97 -11.56 9.48
C ALA A 97 17.78 -12.38 9.98
N GLN A 98 17.27 -12.06 11.17
CA GLN A 98 16.02 -12.60 11.71
C GLN A 98 15.00 -11.49 11.87
N PRO A 99 14.19 -11.23 10.84
CA PRO A 99 13.27 -10.12 10.88
C PRO A 99 12.03 -10.47 11.72
N ARG A 100 11.45 -9.48 12.39
CA ARG A 100 10.35 -9.67 13.35
C ARG A 100 9.10 -10.12 12.61
N ARG A 101 8.18 -10.78 13.31
CA ARG A 101 6.85 -11.09 12.77
C ARG A 101 5.82 -10.17 13.42
N GLY A 102 5.19 -9.33 12.62
CA GLY A 102 4.07 -8.51 13.07
C GLY A 102 2.78 -9.31 13.11
N GLY A 103 1.92 -9.04 14.10
CA GLY A 103 0.63 -9.71 14.27
C GLY A 103 -0.33 -9.55 13.08
N HIS A 104 -0.11 -8.53 12.24
CA HIS A 104 -0.95 -8.21 11.08
C HIS A 104 -0.20 -8.32 9.74
N ASP A 105 1.06 -8.79 9.72
CA ASP A 105 1.89 -8.89 8.50
C ASP A 105 1.17 -9.66 7.39
N SER A 106 0.51 -10.77 7.76
CA SER A 106 -0.14 -11.67 6.81
C SER A 106 -1.24 -10.98 5.99
N VAL A 107 -1.89 -9.94 6.55
CA VAL A 107 -2.96 -9.17 5.90
C VAL A 107 -2.44 -7.86 5.34
N LEU A 108 -1.61 -7.11 6.08
CA LEU A 108 -1.09 -5.81 5.63
C LEU A 108 -0.17 -5.93 4.41
N PHE A 109 0.58 -7.02 4.27
CA PHE A 109 1.41 -7.23 3.07
C PHE A 109 0.57 -7.42 1.81
N GLN A 110 -0.53 -8.16 1.91
CA GLN A 110 -1.40 -8.48 0.78
C GLN A 110 -2.42 -7.39 0.44
N LEU A 111 -2.84 -6.59 1.42
CA LEU A 111 -3.82 -5.54 1.19
C LEU A 111 -3.31 -4.51 0.17
N PRO A 112 -4.17 -3.99 -0.72
CA PRO A 112 -3.82 -2.90 -1.62
C PRO A 112 -3.31 -1.68 -0.85
N VAL A 113 -2.42 -0.93 -1.51
CA VAL A 113 -1.81 0.28 -0.93
C VAL A 113 -2.86 1.32 -0.51
N ARG A 114 -3.93 1.49 -1.29
CA ARG A 114 -5.08 2.36 -0.96
C ARG A 114 -5.84 1.95 0.32
N LEU A 115 -5.67 0.71 0.78
CA LEU A 115 -6.24 0.22 2.04
C LEU A 115 -5.22 0.24 3.18
N GLY A 116 -4.07 0.87 3.00
CA GLY A 116 -2.99 0.95 4.00
C GLY A 116 -2.00 -0.21 3.96
N GLY A 117 -2.21 -1.19 3.07
CA GLY A 117 -1.29 -2.32 2.91
C GLY A 117 -0.06 -2.02 2.07
N LEU A 118 0.69 -3.07 1.71
CA LEU A 118 1.87 -3.01 0.85
C LEU A 118 1.60 -3.50 -0.59
N GLY A 119 0.44 -4.09 -0.88
CA GLY A 119 0.06 -4.46 -2.24
C GLY A 119 0.86 -5.63 -2.85
N VAL A 120 1.30 -6.57 -2.03
CA VAL A 120 1.92 -7.85 -2.44
C VAL A 120 0.94 -8.99 -2.17
N PRO A 121 -0.08 -9.20 -3.03
CA PRO A 121 -1.11 -10.19 -2.80
C PRO A 121 -0.57 -11.62 -2.82
N LYS A 122 -1.25 -12.49 -2.07
CA LYS A 122 -1.03 -13.93 -2.16
C LYS A 122 -1.60 -14.44 -3.48
N HIS A 123 -0.77 -15.14 -4.24
CA HIS A 123 -1.12 -15.77 -5.49
C HIS A 123 -2.27 -16.78 -5.37
N TYR A 124 -2.36 -17.56 -4.26
CA TYR A 124 -3.48 -18.48 -4.06
C TYR A 124 -4.83 -17.75 -3.96
N MET A 125 -4.84 -16.52 -3.45
CA MET A 125 -6.05 -15.71 -3.36
C MET A 125 -6.44 -15.16 -4.73
N VAL A 126 -5.46 -14.86 -5.59
CA VAL A 126 -5.69 -14.24 -6.89
C VAL A 126 -5.94 -15.27 -8.00
N ALA A 127 -5.29 -16.43 -7.95
CA ALA A 127 -5.34 -17.46 -8.99
C ALA A 127 -6.76 -17.95 -9.33
N PRO A 128 -7.66 -18.21 -8.35
CA PRO A 128 -9.04 -18.61 -8.62
C PRO A 128 -9.84 -17.58 -9.43
N HIS A 129 -9.43 -16.31 -9.40
CA HIS A 129 -10.09 -15.23 -10.13
C HIS A 129 -9.37 -14.88 -11.44
N ALA A 130 -8.05 -15.10 -11.51
CA ALA A 130 -7.22 -14.70 -12.64
C ALA A 130 -7.51 -15.52 -13.91
N ARG A 131 -7.58 -16.86 -13.79
CA ARG A 131 -7.86 -17.73 -14.92
C ARG A 131 -9.26 -17.52 -15.50
N PRO A 132 -10.36 -17.48 -14.72
CA PRO A 132 -11.69 -17.20 -15.27
C PRO A 132 -11.81 -15.82 -15.94
N ALA A 133 -11.16 -14.78 -15.38
CA ALA A 133 -11.14 -13.46 -16.00
C ALA A 133 -10.44 -13.48 -17.38
N MET A 134 -9.30 -14.17 -17.46
CA MET A 134 -8.59 -14.35 -18.73
C MET A 134 -9.41 -15.18 -19.71
N GLY A 135 -10.04 -16.27 -19.25
CA GLY A 135 -10.90 -17.12 -20.08
C GLY A 135 -12.06 -16.34 -20.71
N GLN A 136 -12.75 -15.51 -19.94
CA GLN A 136 -13.82 -14.64 -20.48
C GLN A 136 -13.29 -13.62 -21.49
N SER A 137 -12.16 -12.96 -21.18
CA SER A 137 -11.56 -11.99 -22.09
C SER A 137 -11.12 -12.63 -23.41
N SER A 138 -10.49 -13.80 -23.35
CA SER A 138 -10.05 -14.55 -24.52
C SER A 138 -11.24 -15.09 -25.33
N ALA A 139 -12.29 -15.57 -24.68
CA ALA A 139 -13.49 -16.05 -25.36
C ALA A 139 -14.18 -14.92 -26.14
N LYS A 140 -14.31 -13.72 -25.54
CA LYS A 140 -14.85 -12.54 -26.25
C LYS A 140 -13.99 -12.19 -27.47
N LEU A 141 -12.67 -12.09 -27.28
CA LEU A 141 -11.74 -11.77 -28.37
C LEU A 141 -11.79 -12.80 -29.51
N LEU A 142 -11.85 -14.10 -29.18
CA LEU A 142 -11.95 -15.17 -30.18
C LEU A 142 -13.30 -15.14 -30.91
N GLY A 143 -14.40 -14.83 -30.21
CA GLY A 143 -15.71 -14.64 -30.85
C GLY A 143 -15.71 -13.47 -31.85
N GLU A 144 -14.98 -12.40 -31.54
CA GLU A 144 -14.81 -11.23 -32.44
C GLU A 144 -13.91 -11.54 -33.66
N ILE A 145 -12.82 -12.28 -33.47
CA ILE A 145 -11.85 -12.57 -34.55
C ILE A 145 -12.27 -13.76 -35.41
N MET A 146 -12.85 -14.80 -34.81
CA MET A 146 -13.16 -16.08 -35.45
C MET A 146 -14.67 -16.31 -35.56
N LEU A 147 -15.39 -15.32 -36.11
CA LEU A 147 -16.83 -15.36 -36.37
C LEU A 147 -17.30 -16.65 -37.06
N SER A 148 -16.49 -17.20 -37.97
CA SER A 148 -16.80 -18.43 -38.72
C SER A 148 -16.72 -19.71 -37.89
N LEU A 149 -15.97 -19.71 -36.78
CA LEU A 149 -15.85 -20.87 -35.88
C LEU A 149 -16.90 -20.83 -34.75
N TYR A 150 -17.59 -19.70 -34.60
CA TYR A 150 -18.64 -19.50 -33.59
C TYR A 150 -19.91 -18.90 -34.23
N PRO A 151 -20.64 -19.66 -35.07
CA PRO A 151 -21.80 -19.16 -35.81
C PRO A 151 -22.93 -18.68 -34.90
N ASP A 152 -23.08 -19.29 -33.72
CA ASP A 152 -24.11 -18.96 -32.72
C ASP A 152 -23.82 -17.65 -31.96
N HIS A 153 -22.69 -16.99 -32.20
CA HIS A 153 -22.40 -15.64 -31.72
C HIS A 153 -22.74 -14.55 -32.75
N ALA A 154 -23.37 -14.91 -33.87
CA ALA A 154 -23.98 -13.97 -34.80
C ALA A 154 -25.12 -13.22 -34.10
N LEU A 155 -24.77 -12.09 -33.46
CA LEU A 155 -25.65 -10.98 -33.10
C LEU A 155 -27.03 -11.42 -32.57
N GLY A 156 -27.03 -12.11 -31.43
CA GLY A 156 -28.21 -12.22 -30.58
C GLY A 156 -28.58 -10.85 -30.03
N SER A 157 -29.39 -10.12 -30.81
CA SER A 157 -30.40 -9.20 -30.27
C SER A 157 -31.22 -9.97 -29.24
N ASP A 158 -31.33 -9.42 -28.03
CA ASP A 158 -31.95 -9.99 -26.83
C ASP A 158 -31.13 -11.01 -26.02
N GLY A 159 -30.44 -10.50 -24.99
CA GLY A 159 -29.98 -11.32 -23.86
C GLY A 159 -28.71 -10.81 -23.19
N ALA A 160 -28.71 -9.58 -22.68
CA ALA A 160 -27.68 -8.99 -21.80
C ALA A 160 -26.23 -9.37 -22.16
N GLU A 161 -25.57 -8.56 -23.00
CA GLU A 161 -24.12 -8.62 -23.25
C GLU A 161 -23.40 -8.80 -21.90
N ALA A 162 -22.91 -10.02 -21.63
CA ALA A 162 -22.39 -10.36 -20.32
C ALA A 162 -21.15 -9.50 -20.08
N SER A 163 -21.31 -8.44 -19.27
CA SER A 163 -20.27 -7.45 -19.02
C SER A 163 -18.99 -8.17 -18.57
N LEU A 164 -17.88 -7.90 -19.25
CA LEU A 164 -16.58 -8.49 -18.93
C LEU A 164 -16.20 -8.11 -17.49
N ILE A 165 -16.17 -9.10 -16.59
CA ILE A 165 -15.77 -8.87 -15.20
C ILE A 165 -14.26 -9.02 -15.09
N SER A 166 -13.57 -7.90 -14.90
CA SER A 166 -12.12 -7.86 -14.76
C SER A 166 -11.63 -8.67 -13.55
N GLN A 167 -10.39 -9.15 -13.61
CA GLN A 167 -9.73 -9.79 -12.46
C GLN A 167 -9.77 -8.86 -11.22
N ALA A 168 -9.60 -7.55 -11.41
CA ALA A 168 -9.61 -6.58 -10.31
C ALA A 168 -10.98 -6.53 -9.60
N GLN A 169 -12.09 -6.56 -10.35
CA GLN A 169 -13.44 -6.61 -9.80
C GLN A 169 -13.69 -7.92 -9.06
N ARG A 170 -13.25 -9.06 -9.63
CA ARG A 170 -13.40 -10.38 -8.99
C ARG A 170 -12.69 -10.48 -7.65
N VAL A 171 -11.47 -9.94 -7.54
CA VAL A 171 -10.67 -9.96 -6.31
C VAL A 171 -11.12 -8.88 -5.31
N ALA A 172 -11.93 -7.90 -5.72
CA ALA A 172 -12.35 -6.81 -4.84
C ALA A 172 -13.09 -7.30 -3.60
N ALA A 173 -13.94 -8.33 -3.73
CA ALA A 173 -14.65 -8.95 -2.62
C ALA A 173 -13.70 -9.60 -1.60
N GLU A 174 -12.63 -10.27 -2.06
CA GLU A 174 -11.61 -10.84 -1.17
C GLU A 174 -10.85 -9.76 -0.41
N TYR A 175 -10.47 -8.67 -1.07
CA TYR A 175 -9.83 -7.55 -0.38
C TYR A 175 -10.74 -6.89 0.65
N ALA A 176 -12.04 -6.72 0.34
CA ALA A 176 -13.01 -6.19 1.29
C ALA A 176 -13.17 -7.11 2.52
N ARG A 177 -13.22 -8.43 2.31
CA ARG A 177 -13.28 -9.42 3.38
C ARG A 177 -12.03 -9.39 4.28
N LEU A 178 -10.85 -9.34 3.67
CA LEU A 178 -9.58 -9.25 4.38
C LEU A 178 -9.44 -7.96 5.18
N ASP A 179 -9.83 -6.84 4.57
CA ASP A 179 -9.80 -5.54 5.21
C ASP A 179 -10.72 -5.51 6.43
N LYS A 180 -11.98 -5.93 6.28
CA LYS A 180 -12.94 -6.03 7.38
C LYS A 180 -12.41 -6.91 8.52
N GLY A 181 -11.98 -8.14 8.20
CA GLY A 181 -11.50 -9.09 9.21
C GLY A 181 -10.20 -8.66 9.92
N MET A 182 -9.38 -7.80 9.30
CA MET A 182 -8.26 -7.16 9.97
C MET A 182 -8.72 -6.01 10.86
N MET A 183 -9.54 -5.11 10.32
CA MET A 183 -10.02 -3.91 10.99
C MET A 183 -10.78 -4.25 12.27
N ASP A 184 -11.59 -5.31 12.28
CA ASP A 184 -12.33 -5.77 13.47
C ASP A 184 -11.41 -6.21 14.62
N LYS A 185 -10.14 -6.53 14.34
CA LYS A 185 -9.13 -6.93 15.33
C LYS A 185 -8.23 -5.78 15.80
N LEU A 186 -8.30 -4.63 15.14
CA LEU A 186 -7.46 -3.48 15.46
C LEU A 186 -8.10 -2.65 16.57
N SER A 187 -7.26 -2.06 17.42
CA SER A 187 -7.70 -0.94 18.24
C SER A 187 -7.99 0.26 17.33
N MET A 188 -8.83 1.19 17.81
CA MET A 188 -9.19 2.41 17.08
C MET A 188 -7.94 3.19 16.63
N GLU A 189 -6.90 3.26 17.46
CA GLU A 189 -5.65 3.97 17.16
C GLU A 189 -4.91 3.32 15.99
N LYS A 190 -4.75 1.98 16.03
CA LYS A 190 -4.13 1.21 14.95
C LYS A 190 -4.95 1.26 13.66
N ALA A 191 -6.28 1.20 13.76
CA ALA A 191 -7.19 1.34 12.62
C ALA A 191 -7.06 2.73 11.98
N THR A 192 -6.96 3.79 12.80
CA THR A 192 -6.73 5.16 12.34
C THR A 192 -5.40 5.28 11.59
N THR A 193 -4.32 4.70 12.12
CA THR A 193 -3.03 4.64 11.40
C THR A 193 -3.13 3.86 10.08
N ALA A 194 -3.85 2.72 10.06
CA ALA A 194 -4.05 1.95 8.83
C ALA A 194 -4.83 2.73 7.76
N VAL A 195 -5.85 3.50 8.16
CA VAL A 195 -6.57 4.41 7.26
C VAL A 195 -5.66 5.52 6.75
N ALA A 196 -4.93 6.20 7.64
CA ALA A 196 -4.00 7.26 7.28
C ALA A 196 -2.91 6.78 6.30
N ASN A 197 -2.38 5.56 6.52
CA ASN A 197 -1.45 4.92 5.61
C ASN A 197 -2.05 4.62 4.23
N GLY A 198 -3.37 4.56 4.09
CA GLY A 198 -4.07 4.37 2.84
C GLY A 198 -4.31 5.66 2.04
N ASP A 199 -4.01 6.83 2.62
CA ASP A 199 -4.18 8.11 1.96
C ASP A 199 -3.17 8.34 0.81
N MET A 200 -3.51 9.21 -0.13
CA MET A 200 -2.71 9.51 -1.32
C MET A 200 -1.29 9.95 -0.97
N ILE A 201 -1.13 10.87 -0.01
CA ILE A 201 0.19 11.39 0.38
C ILE A 201 1.01 10.30 1.08
N ALA A 202 0.40 9.57 2.01
CA ALA A 202 1.07 8.49 2.74
C ALA A 202 1.50 7.33 1.81
N ASN A 203 0.78 7.13 0.70
CA ASN A 203 1.08 6.12 -0.30
C ASN A 203 2.18 6.55 -1.28
N ALA A 204 2.42 7.85 -1.46
CA ALA A 204 3.36 8.36 -2.45
C ALA A 204 4.76 7.77 -2.25
N CYS A 205 5.22 7.63 -1.01
CA CYS A 205 6.54 7.07 -0.70
C CYS A 205 6.75 5.62 -1.15
N LEU A 206 5.67 4.85 -1.36
CA LEU A 206 5.75 3.50 -1.93
C LEU A 206 5.66 3.51 -3.46
N GLN A 207 5.26 4.61 -4.08
CA GLN A 207 4.99 4.68 -5.52
C GLN A 207 6.00 5.52 -6.28
N THR A 208 6.76 6.37 -5.59
CA THR A 208 7.78 7.22 -6.18
C THR A 208 8.93 6.39 -6.75
N PHE A 209 9.19 6.57 -8.05
CA PHE A 209 10.39 6.06 -8.69
C PHE A 209 11.60 6.90 -8.30
N LEU A 210 12.73 6.22 -8.15
CA LEU A 210 14.02 6.79 -7.84
C LEU A 210 14.62 7.40 -9.10
N ILE A 211 14.60 8.72 -9.22
CA ILE A 211 15.15 9.45 -10.36
C ILE A 211 16.30 10.35 -9.92
N ASP A 212 16.15 11.00 -8.77
CA ASP A 212 17.14 11.91 -8.21
C ASP A 212 17.25 11.77 -6.68
N ALA A 213 18.24 12.44 -6.10
CA ALA A 213 18.48 12.45 -4.65
C ALA A 213 17.30 12.99 -3.81
N HIS A 214 16.36 13.74 -4.40
CA HIS A 214 15.17 14.24 -3.70
C HIS A 214 14.04 13.20 -3.66
N THR A 215 14.03 12.26 -4.61
CA THR A 215 13.12 11.09 -4.62
C THR A 215 13.67 9.89 -3.87
N THR A 216 14.95 9.92 -3.51
CA THR A 216 15.64 8.87 -2.76
C THR A 216 15.45 9.00 -1.26
N LEU A 217 14.98 7.92 -0.65
CA LEU A 217 14.90 7.69 0.77
C LEU A 217 16.06 6.80 1.21
N SER A 218 16.68 7.17 2.32
CA SER A 218 17.59 6.27 3.02
C SER A 218 16.89 4.98 3.44
N ASP A 219 17.65 3.90 3.55
CA ASP A 219 17.18 2.62 4.07
C ASP A 219 16.43 2.77 5.40
N ARG A 220 16.95 3.61 6.31
CA ARG A 220 16.32 3.87 7.60
C ARG A 220 14.93 4.49 7.45
N GLN A 221 14.74 5.43 6.52
CA GLN A 221 13.44 6.04 6.25
C GLN A 221 12.46 5.02 5.69
N VAL A 222 12.90 4.16 4.75
CA VAL A 222 12.08 3.07 4.20
C VAL A 222 11.63 2.12 5.30
N GLN A 223 12.54 1.74 6.21
CA GLN A 223 12.21 0.88 7.34
C GLN A 223 11.15 1.49 8.25
N VAL A 224 11.29 2.78 8.60
CA VAL A 224 10.31 3.50 9.43
C VAL A 224 8.93 3.52 8.75
N ILE A 225 8.89 3.78 7.44
CA ILE A 225 7.65 3.70 6.65
C ILE A 225 7.05 2.29 6.74
N LEU A 226 7.83 1.25 6.50
CA LEU A 226 7.35 -0.13 6.56
C LEU A 226 6.92 -0.54 7.98
N HIS A 227 7.57 -0.04 9.03
CA HIS A 227 7.14 -0.23 10.42
C HIS A 227 5.77 0.38 10.69
N SER A 228 5.59 1.66 10.31
CA SER A 228 4.30 2.35 10.45
C SER A 228 3.19 1.61 9.69
N ARG A 229 3.46 1.22 8.44
CA ARG A 229 2.48 0.51 7.59
C ARG A 229 2.16 -0.90 8.04
N THR A 230 3.06 -1.53 8.80
CA THR A 230 2.82 -2.87 9.39
C THR A 230 2.35 -2.80 10.84
N LEU A 231 2.08 -1.60 11.35
CA LEU A 231 1.63 -1.36 12.72
C LEU A 231 2.57 -1.98 13.77
N LEU A 232 3.86 -2.03 13.45
CA LEU A 232 4.88 -2.63 14.29
C LEU A 232 5.60 -1.54 15.07
N ARG A 233 5.64 -1.70 16.40
CA ARG A 233 6.41 -0.83 17.30
C ARG A 233 7.92 -0.94 17.06
N ALA A 234 8.66 0.05 17.56
CA ALA A 234 10.12 -0.02 17.64
C ALA A 234 10.59 -1.25 18.46
N SER A 235 11.86 -1.62 18.31
CA SER A 235 12.43 -2.76 19.03
C SER A 235 12.53 -2.45 20.54
N GLY A 236 12.16 -3.41 21.39
CA GLY A 236 12.12 -3.25 22.85
C GLY A 236 10.75 -2.82 23.37
N ASP A 237 10.40 -3.28 24.57
CA ASP A 237 9.11 -3.00 25.22
C ASP A 237 9.09 -1.64 25.94
N ILE A 238 10.27 -1.05 26.17
CA ILE A 238 10.47 0.24 26.83
C ILE A 238 11.30 1.13 25.89
N CYS A 239 10.93 2.40 25.80
CA CYS A 239 11.68 3.39 25.04
C CYS A 239 13.00 3.72 25.73
N PRO A 240 14.15 3.67 25.04
CA PRO A 240 15.44 3.96 25.66
C PRO A 240 15.61 5.44 26.05
N ASP A 241 14.86 6.35 25.44
CA ASP A 241 15.01 7.79 25.70
C ASP A 241 14.13 8.24 26.88
N CYS A 242 12.84 7.90 26.86
CA CYS A 242 11.87 8.38 27.86
C CYS A 242 11.44 7.35 28.90
N LEU A 243 11.93 6.11 28.79
CA LEU A 243 11.63 4.99 29.69
C LEU A 243 10.14 4.62 29.81
N GLN A 244 9.29 5.12 28.91
CA GLN A 244 7.87 4.76 28.83
C GLN A 244 7.66 3.47 28.02
N PRO A 245 6.52 2.78 28.19
CA PRO A 245 6.17 1.64 27.35
C PRO A 245 6.18 2.01 25.86
N ASN A 246 6.93 1.24 25.08
CA ASN A 246 7.07 1.43 23.65
C ASN A 246 5.84 0.85 22.93
N CYS A 247 4.79 1.66 22.82
CA CYS A 247 3.55 1.26 22.15
C CYS A 247 3.53 1.67 20.67
N HIS A 248 2.48 1.25 19.93
CA HIS A 248 2.31 1.64 18.53
C HIS A 248 2.29 3.17 18.39
N GLY A 249 3.19 3.71 17.58
CA GLY A 249 3.32 5.14 17.31
C GLY A 249 4.10 5.94 18.36
N HIS A 250 4.63 5.32 19.41
CA HIS A 250 5.35 6.01 20.50
C HIS A 250 6.46 6.94 19.99
N ASP A 251 7.13 6.56 18.91
CA ASP A 251 8.19 7.37 18.28
C ASP A 251 7.73 8.77 17.84
N ASP A 252 6.42 8.98 17.64
CA ASP A 252 5.81 10.27 17.28
C ASP A 252 5.39 11.13 18.49
N ASP A 253 5.34 10.56 19.71
CA ASP A 253 4.98 11.28 20.96
C ASP A 253 6.14 11.41 21.96
N CYS A 254 7.26 10.75 21.71
CA CYS A 254 8.33 10.67 22.70
C CYS A 254 8.84 12.07 23.07
N GLY A 255 8.57 12.49 24.32
CA GLY A 255 8.85 13.83 24.84
C GLY A 255 10.33 14.20 24.86
N ASP A 256 11.21 13.20 25.00
CA ASP A 256 12.67 13.38 25.01
C ASP A 256 13.29 13.47 23.60
N ARG A 257 12.44 13.53 22.55
CA ARG A 257 12.86 13.72 21.16
C ARG A 257 12.31 15.03 20.54
N PRO A 258 12.32 16.19 21.22
CA PRO A 258 11.69 17.41 20.73
C PRO A 258 12.37 17.94 19.47
N HIS A 259 13.70 17.78 19.37
CA HIS A 259 14.50 18.16 18.20
C HIS A 259 13.99 17.52 16.91
N ARG A 260 13.44 16.30 16.97
CA ARG A 260 12.90 15.63 15.78
C ARG A 260 11.65 16.33 15.26
N ARG A 261 10.85 16.95 16.12
CA ARG A 261 9.64 17.68 15.70
C ARG A 261 10.03 18.95 14.93
N THR A 262 10.95 19.74 15.47
CA THR A 262 11.45 20.96 14.82
C THR A 262 12.17 20.63 13.51
N VAL A 263 13.05 19.63 13.51
CA VAL A 263 13.76 19.21 12.30
C VAL A 263 12.79 18.70 11.23
N ARG A 264 11.78 17.88 11.59
CA ARG A 264 10.73 17.43 10.66
C ARG A 264 9.97 18.62 10.07
N HIS A 265 9.59 19.56 10.92
CA HIS A 265 8.88 20.76 10.53
C HIS A 265 9.68 21.58 9.51
N ASP A 266 10.90 21.99 9.88
CA ASP A 266 11.71 22.85 9.02
C ASP A 266 12.13 22.13 7.75
N SER A 267 12.47 20.84 7.80
CA SER A 267 12.82 20.08 6.60
C SER A 267 11.64 20.01 5.62
N SER A 268 10.43 19.75 6.13
CA SER A 268 9.22 19.68 5.29
C SER A 268 8.83 21.04 4.72
N LYS A 269 8.91 22.09 5.55
CA LYS A 269 8.71 23.49 5.14
C LYS A 269 9.62 23.85 3.98
N HIS A 270 10.93 23.60 4.11
CA HIS A 270 11.89 23.91 3.06
C HIS A 270 11.66 23.08 1.79
N LEU A 271 11.22 21.82 1.91
CA LEU A 271 10.83 20.99 0.76
C LEU A 271 9.63 21.58 0.00
N PHE A 272 8.57 21.97 0.70
CA PHE A 272 7.41 22.61 0.07
C PHE A 272 7.78 23.92 -0.62
N VAL A 273 8.55 24.78 0.06
CA VAL A 273 9.05 26.04 -0.51
C VAL A 273 9.89 25.79 -1.76
N ALA A 274 10.80 24.82 -1.72
CA ALA A 274 11.64 24.47 -2.87
C ALA A 274 10.81 23.93 -4.04
N ALA A 275 9.82 23.06 -3.78
CA ALA A 275 8.94 22.51 -4.81
C ALA A 275 8.08 23.62 -5.47
N LEU A 276 7.49 24.50 -4.67
CA LEU A 276 6.66 25.60 -5.15
C LEU A 276 7.45 26.62 -5.99
N ARG A 277 8.72 26.90 -5.63
CA ARG A 277 9.62 27.77 -6.41
C ARG A 277 9.95 27.23 -7.80
N ARG A 278 9.78 25.92 -8.06
CA ARG A 278 9.98 25.33 -9.40
C ARG A 278 8.81 25.60 -10.33
N VAL A 279 7.66 26.01 -9.82
CA VAL A 279 6.48 26.31 -10.64
C VAL A 279 6.67 27.66 -11.31
N LYS A 280 6.62 27.68 -12.65
CA LYS A 280 6.80 28.91 -13.44
C LYS A 280 5.75 29.96 -13.04
N GLY A 281 6.20 31.18 -12.75
CA GLY A 281 5.33 32.29 -12.38
C GLY A 281 4.87 32.29 -10.92
N VAL A 282 5.36 31.36 -10.09
CA VAL A 282 5.07 31.31 -8.66
C VAL A 282 6.21 31.94 -7.87
N ARG A 283 5.87 32.82 -6.93
CA ARG A 283 6.82 33.35 -5.95
C ARG A 283 6.46 32.80 -4.58
N VAL A 284 7.48 32.45 -3.80
CA VAL A 284 7.30 31.89 -2.45
C VAL A 284 8.17 32.66 -1.48
N ASN A 285 7.53 33.27 -0.48
CA ASN A 285 8.20 33.95 0.61
C ASN A 285 8.18 33.04 1.85
N PRO A 286 9.31 32.48 2.29
CA PRO A 286 9.38 31.68 3.51
C PRO A 286 9.32 32.59 4.75
N GLU A 287 8.65 32.10 5.80
CA GLU A 287 8.48 32.79 7.09
C GLU A 287 8.01 34.26 7.00
N PRO A 288 6.97 34.59 6.18
CA PRO A 288 6.51 35.95 6.09
C PRO A 288 5.76 36.35 7.37
N ARG A 289 5.86 37.63 7.71
CA ARG A 289 5.03 38.19 8.79
C ARG A 289 3.58 38.30 8.31
N ILE A 290 2.64 37.92 9.16
CA ILE A 290 1.19 38.04 8.88
C ILE A 290 0.82 39.51 8.74
N GLU A 291 1.34 40.35 9.65
CA GLU A 291 1.23 41.81 9.62
C GLU A 291 2.61 42.42 9.87
N ALA A 292 2.89 43.60 9.32
CA ALA A 292 4.22 44.23 9.41
C ALA A 292 4.70 44.43 10.88
N GLN A 293 3.75 44.67 11.79
CA GLN A 293 3.98 44.89 13.22
C GLN A 293 3.79 43.64 14.09
N SER A 294 3.30 42.53 13.53
CA SER A 294 3.09 41.30 14.28
C SER A 294 4.38 40.47 14.36
N MET A 295 4.62 39.88 15.54
CA MET A 295 5.64 38.85 15.71
C MET A 295 5.23 37.50 15.09
N ARG A 296 3.96 37.33 14.71
CA ARG A 296 3.47 36.09 14.10
C ARG A 296 3.97 35.95 12.66
N ARG A 297 4.45 34.74 12.36
CA ARG A 297 4.91 34.32 11.04
C ARG A 297 4.15 33.07 10.63
N THR A 298 3.76 33.02 9.37
CA THR A 298 3.33 31.77 8.73
C THR A 298 4.56 31.02 8.24
N ASP A 299 4.42 29.76 7.83
CA ASP A 299 5.59 29.01 7.35
C ASP A 299 6.05 29.48 5.97
N TRP A 300 5.10 29.77 5.08
CA TRP A 300 5.36 30.42 3.80
C TRP A 300 4.12 31.10 3.22
N ARG A 301 4.37 32.07 2.33
CA ARG A 301 3.37 32.71 1.47
C ARG A 301 3.63 32.35 0.01
N VAL A 302 2.58 31.95 -0.70
CA VAL A 302 2.63 31.67 -2.13
C VAL A 302 1.92 32.79 -2.88
N HIS A 303 2.53 33.25 -3.97
CA HIS A 303 1.96 34.21 -4.91
C HIS A 303 1.84 33.55 -6.30
N GLY A 304 0.75 33.82 -7.01
CA GLY A 304 0.52 33.36 -8.39
C GLY A 304 -0.38 32.12 -8.48
N LEU A 305 -0.27 31.39 -9.60
CA LEU A 305 -1.21 30.32 -9.96
C LEU A 305 -1.23 29.12 -9.00
N ALA A 306 -0.18 28.94 -8.18
CA ALA A 306 -0.13 27.88 -7.17
C ALA A 306 -0.80 28.25 -5.83
N ALA A 307 -1.24 29.50 -5.66
CA ALA A 307 -2.02 29.90 -4.51
C ALA A 307 -3.46 29.35 -4.60
N ALA A 308 -4.03 28.90 -3.48
CA ALA A 308 -5.34 28.24 -3.45
C ALA A 308 -6.51 29.09 -3.98
N GLY A 309 -6.31 30.41 -4.10
CA GLY A 309 -7.29 31.37 -4.66
C GLY A 309 -7.06 31.80 -6.10
N GLY A 310 -6.16 31.17 -6.86
CA GLY A 310 -6.03 31.41 -8.32
C GLY A 310 -5.33 32.71 -8.72
N GLY A 311 -4.50 33.29 -7.87
CA GLY A 311 -3.62 34.42 -8.24
C GLY A 311 -3.21 35.36 -7.11
N GLY A 312 -3.97 35.39 -6.01
CA GLY A 312 -3.65 36.19 -4.82
C GLY A 312 -2.56 35.59 -3.92
N ASP A 313 -2.21 36.34 -2.88
CA ASP A 313 -1.29 35.88 -1.83
C ASP A 313 -2.02 34.90 -0.91
N THR A 314 -1.45 33.72 -0.68
CA THR A 314 -1.99 32.76 0.30
C THR A 314 -0.90 32.32 1.25
N ASP A 315 -1.19 32.45 2.54
CA ASP A 315 -0.34 31.99 3.63
C ASP A 315 -0.65 30.53 3.95
N TYR A 316 0.41 29.77 4.23
CA TYR A 316 0.34 28.36 4.57
C TYR A 316 1.14 28.09 5.84
N ASP A 317 0.66 27.11 6.60
CA ASP A 317 1.25 26.67 7.84
C ASP A 317 1.08 25.14 7.96
N ILE A 318 2.14 24.43 8.34
CA ILE A 318 2.14 22.98 8.48
C ILE A 318 2.15 22.55 9.94
N THR A 319 1.43 21.46 10.21
CA THR A 319 1.41 20.87 11.55
C THR A 319 1.57 19.38 11.46
N PHE A 320 2.57 18.86 12.17
CA PHE A 320 2.71 17.44 12.40
C PHE A 320 1.90 17.07 13.63
N VAL A 321 0.88 16.26 13.43
CA VAL A 321 0.05 15.70 14.49
C VAL A 321 0.30 14.22 14.56
N SER A 322 0.53 13.73 15.77
CA SER A 322 0.61 12.30 15.99
C SER A 322 -0.80 11.76 16.25
N LEU A 323 -1.13 10.64 15.61
CA LEU A 323 -2.46 10.02 15.67
C LEU A 323 -2.67 9.16 16.94
N ILE A 324 -1.62 8.96 17.73
CA ILE A 324 -1.60 8.01 18.85
C ILE A 324 -1.43 8.69 20.22
N ASN A 325 -1.16 9.99 20.27
CA ASN A 325 -0.89 10.71 21.52
C ASN A 325 -2.14 10.81 22.40
N ALA A 326 -1.96 11.25 23.65
CA ALA A 326 -3.07 11.52 24.57
C ALA A 326 -4.13 12.48 23.96
N GLY A 327 -3.73 13.42 23.10
CA GLY A 327 -4.63 14.35 22.42
C GLY A 327 -5.70 13.65 21.55
N PRO A 328 -5.32 12.91 20.49
CA PRO A 328 -6.26 12.10 19.73
C PRO A 328 -7.02 11.09 20.59
N GLN A 329 -6.39 10.49 21.61
CA GLN A 329 -7.04 9.53 22.51
C GLN A 329 -8.15 10.16 23.37
N ARG A 330 -7.98 11.44 23.75
CA ARG A 330 -8.91 12.28 24.51
C ARG A 330 -9.80 13.16 23.62
N ALA A 331 -9.71 13.04 22.31
CA ALA A 331 -10.56 13.79 21.40
C ALA A 331 -12.04 13.45 21.71
N PRO A 332 -12.92 14.46 21.79
CA PRO A 332 -14.33 14.25 22.07
C PRO A 332 -14.96 13.31 21.04
N GLY A 333 -15.96 12.53 21.46
CA GLY A 333 -16.64 11.57 20.57
C GLY A 333 -15.97 10.19 20.47
N ARG A 334 -15.02 9.83 21.34
CA ARG A 334 -14.46 8.45 21.37
C ARG A 334 -15.57 7.41 21.55
N ALA A 335 -16.53 7.64 22.44
CA ALA A 335 -17.68 6.76 22.63
C ALA A 335 -18.52 6.66 21.35
N ASP A 336 -18.78 7.79 20.70
CA ASP A 336 -19.55 7.85 19.44
C ASP A 336 -18.83 7.10 18.30
N HIS A 337 -17.51 7.21 18.21
CA HIS A 337 -16.72 6.45 17.24
C HIS A 337 -16.71 4.95 17.54
N MET A 338 -16.75 4.55 18.81
CA MET A 338 -16.88 3.13 19.17
C MET A 338 -18.28 2.60 18.85
N LEU A 339 -19.33 3.39 19.07
CA LEU A 339 -20.70 3.07 18.67
C LEU A 339 -20.85 3.00 17.14
N LEU A 340 -20.21 3.92 16.43
CA LEU A 340 -20.14 3.89 14.98
C LEU A 340 -19.38 2.65 14.47
N ALA A 341 -18.32 2.22 15.17
CA ALA A 341 -17.59 1.01 14.82
C ALA A 341 -18.47 -0.24 14.93
N SER A 342 -19.37 -0.31 15.92
CA SER A 342 -20.32 -1.43 16.04
C SER A 342 -21.43 -1.38 14.99
N GLN A 343 -21.86 -0.18 14.56
CA GLN A 343 -22.94 -0.02 13.58
C GLN A 343 -22.48 -0.12 12.11
N GLN A 344 -21.36 0.52 11.78
CA GLN A 344 -20.89 0.73 10.38
C GLN A 344 -19.51 0.12 10.11
N GLY A 345 -18.87 -0.47 11.13
CA GLY A 345 -17.56 -1.11 11.02
C GLY A 345 -16.39 -0.21 11.38
N MET A 346 -15.29 -0.83 11.83
CA MET A 346 -14.12 -0.14 12.38
C MET A 346 -13.45 0.82 11.38
N ARG A 347 -13.38 0.49 10.09
CA ARG A 347 -12.76 1.37 9.08
C ARG A 347 -13.52 2.69 8.91
N VAL A 348 -14.85 2.65 8.88
CA VAL A 348 -15.68 3.85 8.74
C VAL A 348 -15.49 4.75 9.97
N ALA A 349 -15.49 4.14 11.15
CA ALA A 349 -15.24 4.86 12.40
C ALA A 349 -13.85 5.48 12.47
N ALA A 350 -12.81 4.73 12.12
CA ALA A 350 -11.43 5.22 12.07
C ALA A 350 -11.25 6.36 11.06
N THR A 351 -11.92 6.28 9.90
CA THR A 351 -11.88 7.33 8.87
C THR A 351 -12.53 8.62 9.37
N LYS A 352 -13.74 8.54 9.94
CA LYS A 352 -14.42 9.70 10.52
C LYS A 352 -13.63 10.31 11.66
N ARG A 353 -13.03 9.48 12.53
CA ARG A 353 -12.16 9.94 13.62
C ARG A 353 -10.92 10.66 13.09
N LEU A 354 -10.25 10.12 12.08
CA LEU A 354 -9.08 10.74 11.47
C LEU A 354 -9.42 12.14 10.96
N ASN A 355 -10.48 12.26 10.16
CA ASN A 355 -10.89 13.54 9.58
C ASN A 355 -11.31 14.53 10.66
N ALA A 356 -12.17 14.13 11.61
CA ALA A 356 -12.59 15.00 12.71
C ALA A 356 -11.40 15.51 13.55
N TYR A 357 -10.39 14.66 13.77
CA TYR A 357 -9.19 15.05 14.48
C TYR A 357 -8.34 16.06 13.69
N LEU A 358 -8.13 15.82 12.39
CA LEU A 358 -7.40 16.73 11.51
C LEU A 358 -8.12 18.08 11.38
N ASP A 359 -9.45 18.06 11.21
CA ASP A 359 -10.28 19.26 11.12
C ASP A 359 -10.25 20.08 12.42
N SER A 360 -10.37 19.41 13.57
CA SER A 360 -10.26 20.08 14.87
C SER A 360 -8.89 20.73 15.07
N LYS A 361 -7.81 20.08 14.61
CA LYS A 361 -6.46 20.64 14.67
C LYS A 361 -6.26 21.80 13.71
N ALA A 362 -6.81 21.73 12.50
CA ALA A 362 -6.80 22.81 11.54
C ALA A 362 -7.59 24.03 12.06
N GLN A 363 -8.79 23.81 12.61
CA GLN A 363 -9.61 24.86 13.21
C GLN A 363 -8.92 25.54 14.38
N HIS A 364 -8.39 24.76 15.33
CA HIS A 364 -7.62 25.31 16.45
C HIS A 364 -6.44 26.14 15.95
N LYS A 365 -5.77 25.74 14.86
CA LYS A 365 -4.66 26.52 14.32
C LYS A 365 -5.12 27.80 13.63
N SER A 366 -6.25 27.78 12.93
CA SER A 366 -6.81 28.97 12.26
C SER A 366 -7.31 30.07 13.21
N GLN A 367 -7.51 29.76 14.50
CA GLN A 367 -7.87 30.73 15.52
C GLN A 367 -6.67 31.53 16.05
N TYR A 368 -5.45 31.10 15.71
CA TYR A 368 -4.19 31.76 16.04
C TYR A 368 -3.43 32.08 14.74
#